data_AF-A0A3D2LBV7-F1
#
_entry.id   AF-A0A3D2LBV7-F1
#
_cell.length_a   1.000
_cell.length_b   1.000
_cell.length_c   1.000
_cell.angle_alpha   90.00
_cell.angle_beta   90.00
_cell.angle_gamma   90.00
#
_symmetry.space_group_name_H-M   'P 1'
#
loop_
_entity.id
_entity.type
_entity.pdbx_description
1 polymer ?
#
loop_
_entity_poly.entity_id
_entity_poly.type
_entity_poly.pdbx_seq_one_letter_code
_entity_poly.pdbx_strand_id
1 'polypeptide(L)' 'MDGNGRWANARGLPRAAGHERGVEALRRTVEAAGQIGVRYLTVYSFSTENWRRPASEVNALFGLLKTFIKKDLG' A
#
# COMPACT_ATOMS: atom_id res chain seq x y z
N MET A 1 3.52 -2.42 5.08
CA MET A 1 2.81 -1.29 5.70
C MET A 1 1.69 -1.85 6.54
N ASP A 2 1.64 -1.52 7.83
CA ASP A 2 0.59 -1.99 8.75
C ASP A 2 -0.31 -0.82 9.19
N GLY A 3 -1.50 -1.13 9.70
CA GLY A 3 -2.40 -0.16 10.31
C GLY A 3 -3.44 0.45 9.37
N ASN A 4 -3.40 0.18 8.07
CA ASN A 4 -4.39 0.69 7.09
C ASN A 4 -5.84 0.40 7.51
N GLY A 5 -6.14 -0.83 7.93
CA GLY A 5 -7.46 -1.20 8.41
C GLY A 5 -7.84 -0.50 9.73
N ARG A 6 -6.90 -0.35 10.67
CA ARG A 6 -7.13 0.37 11.93
C ARG A 6 -7.39 1.86 11.69
N TRP A 7 -6.63 2.46 10.77
CA TRP A 7 -6.78 3.86 10.37
C TRP A 7 -8.16 4.15 9.77
N ALA A 8 -8.66 3.26 8.92
CA ALA A 8 -10.00 3.36 8.34
C ALA A 8 -11.09 3.18 9.41
N ASN A 9 -10.98 2.15 10.24
CA ASN A 9 -11.92 1.88 11.33
C ASN A 9 -12.03 3.05 12.31
N ALA A 10 -10.91 3.66 12.69
CA ALA A 10 -10.87 4.83 13.58
C ALA A 10 -11.57 6.07 12.99
N ARG A 11 -11.90 6.06 11.69
CA ARG A 11 -12.56 7.13 10.97
C ARG A 11 -13.95 6.75 10.45
N GLY A 12 -14.45 5.56 10.82
CA GLY A 12 -15.72 5.05 10.30
C GLY A 12 -15.71 4.79 8.79
N LEU A 13 -14.54 4.60 8.18
CA LEU A 13 -14.38 4.41 6.74
C LEU A 13 -14.25 2.93 6.37
N PRO A 14 -14.62 2.54 5.14
CA PRO A 14 -14.35 1.20 4.62
C PRO A 14 -12.84 0.89 4.62
N ARG A 15 -12.47 -0.38 4.84
CA ARG A 15 -11.06 -0.81 4.85
C ARG A 15 -10.30 -0.43 3.57
N ALA A 16 -10.99 -0.44 2.42
CA ALA A 16 -10.44 -0.03 1.13
C ALA A 16 -9.82 1.39 1.17
N ALA A 17 -10.50 2.35 1.81
CA ALA A 17 -9.98 3.72 1.96
C ALA A 17 -8.67 3.76 2.77
N GLY A 18 -8.51 2.86 3.74
CA GLY A 18 -7.25 2.69 4.46
C GLY A 18 -6.14 2.16 3.57
N HIS A 19 -6.45 1.26 2.64
CA HIS A 19 -5.47 0.75 1.68
C HIS A 19 -5.05 1.81 0.66
N GLU A 20 -5.99 2.59 0.14
CA GLU A 20 -5.71 3.76 -0.71
C GLU A 20 -4.79 4.76 0.00
N ARG A 21 -5.10 5.09 1.25
CA ARG A 21 -4.25 5.98 2.05
C ARG A 21 -2.86 5.39 2.30
N GLY A 22 -2.77 4.06 2.43
CA GLY A 22 -1.50 3.34 2.51
C GLY A 22 -0.66 3.50 1.23
N VAL A 23 -1.28 3.45 0.05
CA VAL A 23 -0.58 3.67 -1.24
C VAL A 23 -0.04 5.09 -1.34
N GLU A 24 -0.82 6.09 -0.94
CA GLU A 24 -0.34 7.47 -0.91
C GLU A 24 0.84 7.67 0.05
N ALA A 25 0.82 6.99 1.20
CA ALA A 25 1.95 7.00 2.14
C ALA A 25 3.20 6.32 1.54
N LEU A 26 3.02 5.20 0.83
CA LEU A 26 4.09 4.53 0.11
C LEU A 26 4.72 5.45 -0.93
N ARG A 27 3.89 6.13 -1.74
CA ARG A 27 4.36 7.07 -2.76
C ARG A 27 5.25 8.14 -2.18
N ARG A 28 4.78 8.86 -1.16
CA ARG A 28 5.59 9.89 -0.46
C ARG A 28 6.89 9.34 0.11
N THR A 29 6.86 8.09 0.58
CA THR A 29 8.05 7.43 1.14
C THR A 29 9.08 7.11 0.06
N VAL A 30 8.65 6.62 -1.11
CA VAL A 30 9.53 6.34 -2.26
C VAL A 30 10.12 7.63 -2.81
N GLU A 31 9.31 8.68 -2.99
CA GLU A 31 9.77 10.00 -3.43
C GLU A 31 10.83 10.58 -2.47
N ALA A 32 10.56 10.57 -1.17
CA ALA A 32 11.51 11.05 -0.16
C ALA A 32 12.79 10.21 -0.11
N ALA A 33 12.68 8.89 -0.22
CA ALA A 33 13.84 7.99 -0.26
C ALA A 33 14.76 8.31 -1.45
N GLY A 34 14.18 8.59 -2.63
CA GLY A 34 14.94 9.04 -3.79
C GLY A 34 15.63 10.39 -3.57
N GLN A 35 14.93 11.36 -3.00
CA GLN A 35 15.46 12.71 -2.72
C GLN A 35 16.67 12.70 -1.78
N ILE A 36 16.70 11.79 -0.80
CA ILE A 36 17.80 11.69 0.17
C ILE A 36 18.89 10.68 -0.25
N GLY A 37 18.80 10.12 -1.46
CA GLY A 37 19.82 9.22 -2.01
C GLY A 37 19.79 7.78 -1.49
N VAL A 38 18.65 7.30 -0.98
CA VAL A 38 18.49 5.88 -0.62
C VAL A 38 18.57 5.03 -1.90
N ARG A 39 19.61 4.19 -1.98
CA ARG A 39 19.84 3.33 -3.16
C ARG A 39 18.92 2.10 -3.22
N TYR A 40 18.48 1.61 -2.06
CA TYR A 40 17.63 0.43 -1.95
C TYR A 40 16.54 0.64 -0.90
N LEU A 41 15.29 0.54 -1.33
CA LEU A 41 14.12 0.59 -0.45
C LEU A 41 13.30 -0.68 -0.66
N THR A 42 13.19 -1.51 0.39
CA THR A 42 12.35 -2.70 0.38
C THR A 42 11.10 -2.44 1.21
N VAL A 43 9.93 -2.62 0.59
CA VAL A 43 8.65 -2.38 1.25
C VAL A 43 7.88 -3.68 1.36
N TYR A 44 7.50 -4.03 2.58
CA TYR A 44 6.67 -5.21 2.81
C TYR A 44 5.20 -4.89 2.57
N SER A 45 4.72 -5.19 1.36
CA SER A 45 3.36 -4.87 0.90
C SER A 45 2.39 -6.05 1.02
N PHE A 46 2.88 -7.29 0.96
CA PHE A 46 2.06 -8.50 0.97
C PHE A 46 2.82 -9.68 1.60
N SER A 47 2.15 -10.45 2.46
CA SER A 47 2.68 -11.65 3.10
C SER A 47 1.99 -12.93 2.62
N THR A 48 2.58 -14.09 2.88
CA THR A 48 1.97 -15.41 2.63
C THR A 48 0.63 -15.58 3.33
N GLU A 49 0.46 -14.99 4.51
CA GLU A 49 -0.77 -15.04 5.30
C GLU A 49 -1.86 -14.17 4.70
N ASN A 50 -1.53 -13.17 3.87
CA ASN A 50 -2.53 -12.34 3.20
C ASN A 50 -3.35 -13.13 2.16
N TRP A 51 -2.86 -14.28 1.69
CA TRP A 51 -3.64 -15.21 0.87
C TRP A 51 -4.85 -15.81 1.60
N ARG A 52 -4.88 -15.78 2.93
CA ARG A 52 -6.03 -16.28 3.72
C ARG A 52 -7.18 -15.28 3.77
N ARG A 53 -7.01 -14.06 3.22
CA ARG A 53 -8.05 -13.03 3.18
C ARG A 53 -9.04 -13.30 2.02
N PRO A 54 -10.23 -12.68 2.04
CA PRO A 54 -11.18 -12.79 0.93
C PRO A 54 -10.54 -12.41 -0.41
N ALA A 55 -10.84 -13.18 -1.46
CA ALA A 55 -10.24 -12.98 -2.79
C ALA A 55 -10.47 -11.56 -3.35
N SER A 56 -11.61 -10.95 -3.03
CA SER A 56 -11.91 -9.56 -3.39
C SER A 56 -10.93 -8.56 -2.76
N GLU A 57 -10.54 -8.76 -1.50
CA GLU A 57 -9.56 -7.91 -0.82
C GLU A 57 -8.16 -8.10 -1.41
N VAL A 58 -7.77 -9.34 -1.68
CA VAL A 58 -6.49 -9.66 -2.33
C VAL A 58 -6.40 -9.00 -3.71
N ASN A 59 -7.44 -9.13 -4.53
CA ASN A 59 -7.49 -8.51 -5.85
C ASN A 59 -7.42 -6.98 -5.80
N ALA A 60 -8.09 -6.35 -4.84
CA ALA A 60 -8.01 -4.91 -4.63
C ALA A 60 -6.57 -4.46 -4.27
N LEU A 61 -5.90 -5.19 -3.39
CA LEU A 61 -4.50 -4.91 -3.02
C LEU A 61 -3.54 -5.00 -4.22
N PHE A 62 -3.64 -6.05 -5.03
CA PHE A 62 -2.82 -6.20 -6.23
C PHE A 62 -3.16 -5.15 -7.31
N GLY A 63 -4.44 -4.76 -7.43
CA GLY A 63 -4.86 -3.67 -8.30
C GLY A 63 -4.19 -2.35 -7.94
N LEU A 64 -4.17 -2.00 -6.65
CA LEU A 64 -3.48 -0.83 -6.13
C LEU A 64 -1.97 -0.85 -6.41
N LEU A 65 -1.32 -2.00 -6.21
CA LEU A 65 0.11 -2.17 -6.51
C LEU A 65 0.40 -1.97 -8.00
N LYS A 66 -0.42 -2.52 -8.90
CA LYS A 66 -0.28 -2.33 -10.35
C LYS A 66 -0.41 -0.85 -10.74
N THR A 67 -1.38 -0.14 -10.16
CA THR A 67 -1.56 1.29 -10.40
C THR A 67 -0.35 2.10 -9.95
N PHE A 68 0.18 1.80 -8.76
CA PHE A 68 1.39 2.45 -8.24
C PHE A 68 2.59 2.25 -9.17
N ILE A 69 2.89 1.01 -9.55
CA ILE A 69 4.02 0.71 -10.45
C ILE A 69 3.89 1.44 -11.78
N LYS A 70 2.70 1.42 -12.40
CA LYS A 70 2.48 2.07 -13.70
C LYS A 70 2.59 3.59 -13.65
N LYS A 71 2.19 4.22 -12.54
CA LYS A 71 2.09 5.67 -12.44
C LYS A 71 3.37 6.33 -11.92
N ASP A 72 4.10 5.62 -11.05
CA ASP A 72 5.17 6.22 -10.24
C ASP A 72 6.55 5.61 -10.51
N LEU A 73 6.64 4.51 -11.28
CA LEU A 73 7.89 3.87 -11.69
C LEU A 73 7.98 3.65 -13.22
N GLY A 74 6.95 4.05 -13.97
CA GLY A 74 6.85 3.91 -15.43
C GLY A 74 7.24 5.18 -16.18
#